data_AF-A0AA37EZL0-F1
#
_entry.id   AF-A0AA37EZL0-F1
#
_cell.length_a   1.000
_cell.length_b   1.000
_cell.length_c   1.000
_cell.angle_alpha   90.00
_cell.angle_beta   90.00
_cell.angle_gamma   90.00
#
_symmetry.space_group_name_H-M   'P 1'
#
loop_
_entity.id
_entity.type
_entity.pdbx_description
1 polymer ?
#
loop_
_entity_poly.entity_id
_entity_poly.type
_entity_poly.pdbx_seq_one_letter_code
_entity_poly.pdbx_strand_id
1 'polypeptide(L)'
;MPAYKTGKKTQQYTTEFKATAVKLTHLAGATVKGVAESLDIHPFMLSRWRKDYREGKIMSDRRRKKLSKPMNLSENEKIAELQKKVKQLELENDLLKKWQRFVAEESRRNSDS
;
A
#
# COMPACT_ATOMS: atom_id res chain seq x y z
N MET A 1 -42.32 32.08 -9.57
CA MET A 1 -41.15 32.53 -8.76
C MET A 1 -39.91 32.54 -9.64
N PRO A 2 -39.23 33.68 -9.85
CA PRO A 2 -38.02 33.72 -10.65
C PRO A 2 -36.88 32.97 -9.94
N ALA A 3 -36.14 32.14 -10.68
CA ALA A 3 -35.00 31.40 -10.14
C ALA A 3 -33.84 32.35 -9.83
N TYR A 4 -33.52 32.54 -8.55
CA TYR A 4 -32.41 33.37 -8.10
C TYR A 4 -31.09 32.67 -8.46
N LYS A 5 -30.44 33.13 -9.53
CA LYS A 5 -29.07 32.70 -9.89
C LYS A 5 -28.05 33.47 -9.05
N THR A 6 -27.90 33.10 -7.78
CA THR A 6 -26.80 33.60 -6.93
C THR A 6 -25.51 32.89 -7.31
N GLY A 7 -24.83 33.39 -8.35
CA GLY A 7 -23.68 32.73 -8.96
C GLY A 7 -22.33 33.30 -8.52
N LYS A 8 -21.93 33.17 -7.24
CA LYS A 8 -20.49 33.24 -6.92
C LYS A 8 -19.86 31.96 -7.47
N LYS A 9 -19.00 32.09 -8.49
CA LYS A 9 -18.28 30.95 -9.07
C LYS A 9 -17.50 30.24 -7.97
N THR A 10 -17.80 28.96 -7.74
CA THR A 10 -17.06 28.15 -6.77
C THR A 10 -15.60 28.08 -7.21
N GLN A 11 -14.70 28.59 -6.36
CA GLN A 11 -13.25 28.42 -6.52
C GLN A 11 -12.95 26.93 -6.75
N GLN A 12 -12.39 26.61 -7.92
CA GLN A 12 -12.03 25.24 -8.25
C GLN A 12 -10.59 24.97 -7.81
N TYR A 13 -10.42 24.15 -6.78
CA TYR A 13 -9.12 23.71 -6.30
C TYR A 13 -8.68 22.41 -6.99
N THR A 14 -7.40 22.30 -7.30
CA THR A 14 -6.81 21.09 -7.88
C THR A 14 -6.87 19.92 -6.90
N THR A 15 -6.93 18.70 -7.42
CA THR A 15 -6.98 17.49 -6.57
C THR A 15 -5.75 17.35 -5.68
N GLU A 16 -4.57 17.75 -6.18
CA GLU A 16 -3.31 17.77 -5.42
C GLU A 16 -3.36 18.76 -4.25
N PHE A 17 -3.92 19.96 -4.47
CA PHE A 17 -4.11 20.95 -3.42
C PHE A 17 -5.02 20.41 -2.33
N LYS A 18 -6.18 19.85 -2.70
CA LYS A 18 -7.13 19.25 -1.75
C LYS A 18 -6.49 18.11 -0.96
N ALA A 19 -5.73 17.23 -1.62
CA ALA A 19 -5.04 16.12 -0.97
C ALA A 19 -3.97 16.60 0.02
N THR A 20 -3.22 17.66 -0.33
CA THR A 20 -2.19 18.25 0.53
C THR A 20 -2.82 18.92 1.75
N ALA A 21 -3.90 19.70 1.55
CA ALA A 21 -4.66 20.30 2.63
C ALA A 21 -5.19 19.26 3.62
N VAL A 22 -5.71 18.13 3.15
CA VAL A 22 -6.15 17.03 4.02
C VAL A 22 -4.97 16.39 4.78
N LYS A 23 -3.82 16.17 4.14
CA LYS A 23 -2.63 15.63 4.82
C LYS A 23 -2.15 16.54 5.96
N LEU A 24 -2.19 17.85 5.78
CA LEU A 24 -1.82 18.81 6.82
C LEU A 24 -2.70 18.67 8.08
N THR A 25 -3.98 18.30 7.92
CA THR A 25 -4.86 18.04 9.07
C THR A 25 -4.54 16.75 9.85
N HIS A 26 -3.69 15.87 9.31
CA HIS A 26 -3.28 14.63 9.97
C HIS A 26 -1.97 14.79 10.76
N LEU A 27 -1.30 15.93 10.64
CA LEU A 27 -0.12 16.24 11.45
C LEU A 27 -0.54 16.47 12.91
N ALA A 28 0.30 16.02 13.86
CA ALA A 28 0.02 16.15 15.28
C ALA A 28 -0.09 17.64 15.68
N GLY A 29 -1.18 18.02 16.34
CA GLY A 29 -1.45 19.40 16.79
C GLY A 29 -2.14 20.31 15.77
N ALA A 30 -2.34 19.86 14.52
CA ALA A 30 -3.04 20.66 13.52
C ALA A 30 -4.57 20.55 13.67
N THR A 31 -5.24 21.68 13.91
CA THR A 31 -6.71 21.75 13.88
C THR A 31 -7.22 22.03 12.48
N VAL A 32 -8.40 21.54 12.13
CA VAL A 32 -9.05 21.82 10.83
C VAL A 32 -9.21 23.32 10.62
N LYS A 33 -9.56 24.05 11.69
CA LYS A 33 -9.71 25.50 11.66
C LYS A 33 -8.38 26.20 11.38
N GLY A 34 -7.31 25.84 12.09
CA GLY A 34 -5.99 26.45 11.88
C GLY A 34 -5.43 26.18 10.49
N VAL A 35 -5.55 24.94 9.98
CA VAL A 35 -5.12 24.61 8.62
C VAL A 35 -5.96 25.36 7.57
N ALA A 36 -7.25 25.53 7.81
CA ALA A 36 -8.12 26.27 6.90
C ALA A 36 -7.79 27.76 6.86
N GLU A 37 -7.51 28.37 8.03
CA GLU A 37 -7.04 29.75 8.15
C GLU A 37 -5.68 29.97 7.46
N SER A 38 -4.72 29.06 7.66
CA SER A 38 -3.42 29.13 6.97
C SER A 38 -3.50 29.02 5.46
N LEU A 39 -4.51 28.32 4.93
CA LEU A 39 -4.71 28.10 3.50
C LEU A 39 -5.73 29.08 2.89
N ASP A 40 -6.24 30.03 3.67
CA ASP A 40 -7.30 30.97 3.29
C ASP A 40 -8.53 30.27 2.66
N ILE A 41 -8.92 29.14 3.23
CA ILE A 41 -10.09 28.37 2.81
C ILE A 41 -11.13 28.30 3.92
N HIS A 42 -12.40 28.23 3.55
CA HIS A 42 -13.47 28.07 4.54
C HIS A 42 -13.35 26.68 5.22
N PRO A 43 -13.38 26.57 6.57
CA PRO A 43 -13.19 25.30 7.28
C PRO A 43 -14.13 24.17 6.84
N PHE A 44 -15.36 24.53 6.43
CA PHE A 44 -16.33 23.60 5.85
C PHE A 44 -15.79 22.86 4.61
N MET A 45 -15.03 23.54 3.74
CA MET A 45 -14.43 22.94 2.55
C MET A 45 -13.43 21.85 2.93
N LEU A 46 -12.62 22.09 3.97
CA LEU A 46 -11.62 21.15 4.44
C LEU A 46 -12.27 19.91 5.09
N SER A 47 -13.34 20.10 5.85
CA SER A 47 -14.17 19.00 6.38
C SER A 47 -14.79 18.16 5.25
N ARG A 48 -15.29 18.81 4.20
CA ARG A 48 -15.81 18.13 3.00
C ARG A 48 -14.71 17.35 2.29
N TRP A 49 -13.52 17.92 2.12
CA TRP A 49 -12.39 17.23 1.49
C TRP A 49 -11.88 16.05 2.32
N ARG A 50 -11.93 16.11 3.66
CA ARG A 50 -11.63 14.95 4.52
C ARG A 50 -12.61 13.80 4.26
N LYS A 51 -13.90 14.09 4.11
CA LYS A 51 -14.92 13.10 3.76
C LYS A 51 -14.64 12.52 2.37
N ASP A 52 -14.44 13.37 1.36
CA ASP A 52 -14.15 12.96 -0.01
C ASP A 52 -12.81 12.18 -0.13
N TYR A 53 -11.83 12.45 0.75
CA TYR A 53 -10.57 11.72 0.85
C TYR A 53 -10.76 10.31 1.44
N ARG A 54 -11.61 10.16 2.47
CA ARG A 54 -12.00 8.84 3.00
C ARG A 54 -12.79 8.02 1.99
N GLU A 55 -13.68 8.67 1.24
CA GLU A 55 -14.48 8.04 0.17
C GLU A 55 -13.67 7.77 -1.11
N GLY A 56 -12.37 8.11 -1.14
CA GLY A 56 -11.50 7.83 -2.29
C GLY A 56 -11.76 8.69 -3.53
N LYS A 57 -12.56 9.76 -3.41
CA LYS A 57 -12.83 10.72 -4.51
C LYS A 57 -11.67 11.68 -4.73
N ILE A 58 -11.02 12.11 -3.64
CA ILE A 58 -9.81 12.95 -3.68
C ILE A 58 -8.60 12.05 -3.48
N MET A 59 -8.15 11.42 -4.56
CA MET A 59 -6.86 10.74 -4.58
C MET A 59 -5.84 11.67 -5.22
N SER A 60 -4.73 11.95 -4.52
CA SER A 60 -3.52 12.46 -5.18
C SER A 60 -3.21 11.55 -6.36
N ASP A 61 -2.84 12.11 -7.50
CA ASP A 61 -2.58 11.41 -8.76
C ASP A 61 -1.61 10.22 -8.56
N ARG A 62 -0.66 10.35 -7.62
CA ARG A 62 0.22 9.25 -7.18
C ARG A 62 -0.50 7.99 -6.65
N ARG A 63 -1.69 8.10 -6.04
CA ARG A 63 -2.51 6.95 -5.61
C ARG A 63 -3.38 6.40 -6.72
N ARG A 64 -3.89 7.23 -7.66
CA ARG A 64 -4.53 6.70 -8.88
C ARG A 64 -3.54 5.87 -9.68
N LYS A 65 -2.29 6.34 -9.80
CA LYS A 65 -1.20 5.60 -10.45
C LYS A 65 -0.76 4.33 -9.70
N LYS A 66 -1.01 4.24 -8.38
CA LYS A 66 -0.79 3.01 -7.58
C LYS A 66 -1.97 2.05 -7.63
N LEU A 67 -3.20 2.54 -7.74
CA LEU A 67 -4.41 1.72 -7.90
C LEU A 67 -4.59 1.21 -9.33
N SER A 68 -4.09 1.96 -10.32
CA SER A 68 -4.00 1.52 -11.72
C SER A 68 -2.78 0.64 -12.00
N LYS A 69 -1.99 0.27 -10.98
CA LYS A 69 -0.90 -0.69 -11.14
C LYS A 69 -1.33 -2.02 -10.52
N PRO A 70 -2.00 -2.92 -11.28
CA PRO A 70 -2.20 -4.31 -10.88
C PRO A 70 -0.88 -5.10 -10.92
N MET A 71 0.20 -4.55 -10.36
CA MET A 71 1.56 -5.11 -10.49
C MET A 71 2.10 -5.67 -9.18
N ASN A 72 1.50 -5.33 -8.02
CA ASN A 72 1.95 -5.87 -6.73
C ASN A 72 1.29 -7.21 -6.37
N LEU A 73 0.20 -7.62 -7.03
CA LEU A 73 -0.41 -8.93 -6.77
C LEU A 73 0.44 -10.04 -7.39
N SER A 74 0.83 -9.88 -8.66
CA SER A 74 1.65 -10.85 -9.39
C SER A 74 3.08 -10.95 -8.86
N GLU A 75 3.66 -9.87 -8.36
CA GLU A 75 4.99 -9.90 -7.75
C GLU A 75 4.98 -10.64 -6.41
N ASN A 76 3.96 -10.42 -5.57
CA ASN A 76 3.79 -11.16 -4.33
C ASN A 76 3.46 -12.65 -4.57
N GLU A 77 2.66 -12.97 -5.59
CA GLU A 77 2.37 -14.35 -5.99
C GLU A 77 3.65 -15.08 -6.44
N LYS A 78 4.48 -14.43 -7.27
CA LYS A 78 5.79 -14.97 -7.67
C LYS A 78 6.73 -15.18 -6.48
N ILE A 79 6.75 -14.24 -5.53
CA ILE A 79 7.54 -14.38 -4.30
C ILE A 79 7.06 -15.60 -3.50
N ALA A 80 5.75 -15.78 -3.36
CA ALA A 80 5.17 -16.92 -2.65
C ALA A 80 5.47 -18.26 -3.35
N GLU A 81 5.40 -18.32 -4.67
CA GLU A 81 5.78 -19.51 -5.46
C GLU A 81 7.26 -19.84 -5.33
N LEU A 82 8.14 -18.84 -5.43
CA LEU A 82 9.58 -19.02 -5.27
C LEU A 82 9.93 -19.53 -3.86
N GLN A 83 9.31 -18.97 -2.83
CA GLN A 83 9.51 -19.44 -1.44
C GLN A 83 9.10 -20.90 -1.25
N LYS A 84 7.97 -21.33 -1.84
CA LYS A 84 7.55 -22.74 -1.80
C LYS A 84 8.58 -23.64 -2.48
N LYS A 85 9.10 -23.24 -3.64
CA LYS A 85 10.08 -24.02 -4.39
C LYS A 85 11.40 -24.16 -3.64
N VAL A 86 11.88 -23.08 -3.01
CA VAL A 86 13.09 -23.13 -2.17
C VAL A 86 12.91 -24.12 -1.02
N LYS A 87 11.78 -24.06 -0.31
CA LYS A 87 11.50 -24.98 0.81
C LYS A 87 11.44 -26.45 0.36
N GLN A 88 10.87 -26.72 -0.81
CA GLN A 88 10.84 -28.09 -1.36
C GLN A 88 12.25 -28.59 -1.68
N LEU A 89 13.06 -27.76 -2.36
CA LEU A 89 14.44 -28.11 -2.72
C LEU A 89 15.33 -28.31 -1.49
N GLU A 90 15.14 -27.52 -0.43
CA GLU A 90 15.84 -27.72 0.84
C GLU A 90 15.52 -29.07 1.47
N LEU A 91 14.24 -29.47 1.47
CA LEU A 91 13.80 -30.75 2.02
C LEU A 91 14.34 -31.94 1.21
N GLU A 92 14.34 -31.84 -0.12
CA GLU A 92 14.95 -32.84 -1.00
C GLU A 92 16.47 -32.97 -0.76
N ASN A 93 17.18 -31.85 -0.61
CA ASN A 93 18.61 -31.85 -0.29
C ASN A 93 18.91 -32.48 1.07
N ASP A 94 18.11 -32.17 2.09
CA ASP A 94 18.29 -32.73 3.42
C ASP A 94 18.04 -34.23 3.44
N LEU A 95 17.05 -34.69 2.68
CA LEU A 95 16.81 -36.12 2.49
C LEU A 95 18.02 -36.77 1.82
N LEU A 96 18.49 -36.24 0.68
CA LEU A 96 19.66 -36.77 -0.04
C LEU A 96 20.91 -36.82 0.84
N LYS A 97 21.18 -35.78 1.63
CA LYS A 97 22.31 -35.76 2.58
C LYS A 97 22.17 -36.84 3.65
N LYS A 98 20.97 -37.08 4.18
CA LYS A 98 20.72 -38.16 5.15
C LYS A 98 20.96 -39.54 4.52
N TRP A 99 20.49 -39.76 3.28
CA TRP A 99 20.77 -40.98 2.53
C TRP A 99 22.26 -41.19 2.30
N GLN A 100 22.99 -40.17 1.87
CA GLN A 100 24.44 -40.24 1.69
C GLN A 100 25.16 -40.64 3.00
N ARG A 101 24.77 -40.05 4.14
CA ARG A 101 25.32 -40.42 5.45
C ARG A 101 25.02 -41.87 5.81
N PHE A 102 23.78 -42.31 5.60
CA PHE A 102 23.38 -43.68 5.87
C PHE A 102 24.18 -44.69 5.03
N VAL A 103 24.28 -44.47 3.72
CA VAL A 103 25.07 -45.33 2.81
C VAL A 103 26.55 -45.36 3.20
N ALA A 104 27.12 -44.21 3.56
CA ALA A 104 28.52 -44.13 4.00
C ALA A 104 28.76 -44.83 5.36
N GLU A 105 27.73 -44.96 6.19
CA GLU A 105 27.82 -45.68 7.47
C GLU A 105 27.64 -47.19 7.30
N GLU A 106 26.70 -47.63 6.47
CA GLU A 106 26.55 -49.04 6.07
C GLU A 106 27.82 -49.58 5.41
N SER A 107 28.42 -48.79 4.50
CA SER A 107 29.66 -49.20 3.83
C SER A 107 30.83 -49.37 4.81
N ARG A 108 30.89 -48.56 5.89
CA ARG A 108 31.89 -48.69 6.95
C ARG A 108 31.64 -49.91 7.84
N ARG A 109 30.38 -50.19 8.20
CA ARG A 109 30.02 -51.37 9.00
C ARG A 109 30.35 -52.68 8.29
N ASN A 110 30.08 -52.76 6.98
CA ASN A 110 30.39 -53.94 6.18
C ASN A 110 31.90 -54.14 5.93
N SER A 111 32.72 -53.09 6.01
CA SER A 111 34.19 -53.22 5.88
C SER A 111 34.90 -53.61 7.18
N ASP A 112 34.25 -53.41 8.34
CA ASP A 112 34.77 -53.75 9.67
C ASP A 112 34.34 -55.15 10.17
N SER A 113 33.61 -55.94 9.35
CA SER A 113 33.20 -57.33 9.65
C SER A 113 34.01 -58.38 8.89
#